data_AF-A0A7K4DRU3-F1
#
_entry.id   AF-A0A7K4DRU3-F1
#
_cell.length_a   1.000
_cell.length_b   1.000
_cell.length_c   1.000
_cell.angle_alpha   90.00
_cell.angle_beta   90.00
_cell.angle_gamma   90.00
#
_symmetry.space_group_name_H-M   'P 1'
#
loop_
_entity.id
_entity.type
_entity.pdbx_description
1 polymer ?
#
loop_
_entity_poly.entity_id
_entity_poly.type
_entity_poly.pdbx_seq_one_letter_code
_entity_poly.pdbx_strand_id
1 'polypeptide(L)'
;MKWKTLQHNGILFPPPYEVQGIKIKIKGETVNLDPNQEEMVYQWAKKKDTPYAQDKVFQKNFTADFAKTLDSKFKKISYEDIDFSEAFKVVDKEKDLKEMMTKEEKKSLAAKRKELREKLKAKYGIAIMDGKEVEVGNYMAEPPGIFIGRGEHPLRG
;
A
#
# COMPACT_ATOMS: atom_id res chain seq x y z
N MET A 1 -29.51 11.04 -22.32
CA MET A 1 -28.66 9.85 -22.56
C MET A 1 -27.24 10.36 -22.85
N LYS A 2 -26.18 9.86 -22.18
CA LYS A 2 -24.82 10.45 -22.28
C LYS A 2 -23.98 9.89 -23.46
N TRP A 3 -24.26 8.68 -23.92
CA TRP A 3 -23.63 8.00 -25.06
C TRP A 3 -24.51 6.82 -25.50
N LYS A 4 -24.26 6.27 -26.69
CA LYS A 4 -24.96 5.09 -27.24
C LYS A 4 -24.14 3.80 -27.06
N THR A 5 -22.82 3.87 -27.21
CA THR A 5 -21.89 2.74 -27.03
C THR A 5 -20.66 3.17 -26.22
N LEU A 6 -20.19 2.27 -25.35
CA LEU A 6 -18.96 2.44 -24.59
C LEU A 6 -18.23 1.09 -24.52
N GLN A 7 -16.96 1.09 -24.91
CA GLN A 7 -16.07 -0.08 -24.80
C GLN A 7 -14.78 0.34 -24.08
N HIS A 8 -14.36 -0.43 -23.08
CA HIS A 8 -13.10 -0.20 -22.36
C HIS A 8 -12.59 -1.52 -21.77
N ASN A 9 -11.30 -1.58 -21.45
CA ASN A 9 -10.64 -2.80 -20.96
C ASN A 9 -10.73 -2.98 -19.43
N GLY A 10 -11.75 -2.40 -18.79
CA GLY A 10 -11.85 -2.39 -17.32
C GLY A 10 -10.78 -1.54 -16.65
N ILE A 11 -10.39 -1.92 -15.43
CA ILE A 11 -9.32 -1.29 -14.65
C ILE A 11 -8.15 -2.25 -14.46
N LEU A 12 -6.98 -1.68 -14.25
CA LEU A 12 -5.77 -2.39 -13.88
C LEU A 12 -5.66 -2.48 -12.35
N PHE A 13 -5.61 -3.70 -11.83
CA PHE A 13 -5.27 -3.92 -10.43
C PHE A 13 -3.75 -3.85 -10.22
N PRO A 14 -3.28 -3.30 -9.08
CA PRO A 14 -1.87 -3.39 -8.72
C PRO A 14 -1.46 -4.86 -8.59
N PRO A 15 -0.16 -5.17 -8.74
CA PRO A 15 0.35 -6.50 -8.44
C PRO A 15 0.04 -6.88 -6.99
N PRO A 16 -0.10 -8.18 -6.69
CA PRO A 16 -0.27 -8.64 -5.33
C PRO A 16 0.96 -8.29 -4.48
N TYR A 17 0.76 -8.14 -3.18
CA TYR A 17 1.84 -7.91 -2.23
C TYR A 17 2.88 -9.03 -2.27
N GLU A 18 4.15 -8.64 -2.31
CA GLU A 18 5.29 -9.55 -2.18
C GLU A 18 5.69 -9.63 -0.71
N VAL A 19 5.53 -10.82 -0.12
CA VAL A 19 5.87 -11.12 1.27
C VAL A 19 7.35 -10.85 1.51
N GLN A 20 7.64 -10.00 2.50
CA GLN A 20 8.97 -9.61 2.97
C GLN A 20 9.49 -10.50 4.11
N GLY A 21 8.63 -11.34 4.69
CA GLY A 21 8.98 -12.27 5.78
C GLY A 21 9.05 -11.59 7.14
N ILE A 22 8.22 -10.56 7.34
CA ILE A 22 8.18 -9.78 8.59
C ILE A 22 7.50 -10.60 9.68
N LYS A 23 8.15 -10.68 10.84
CA LYS A 23 7.53 -11.17 12.08
C LYS A 23 7.27 -10.01 13.03
N ILE A 24 6.21 -10.11 13.82
CA ILE A 24 5.94 -9.15 14.90
C ILE A 24 5.76 -9.91 16.21
N LYS A 25 5.87 -9.16 17.31
CA LYS A 25 5.43 -9.67 18.62
C LYS A 25 4.21 -8.90 19.08
N ILE A 26 3.24 -9.61 19.65
CA ILE A 26 2.06 -9.02 20.29
C ILE A 26 2.02 -9.52 21.72
N LYS A 27 2.06 -8.60 22.69
CA LYS A 27 2.17 -8.92 24.14
C LYS A 27 3.33 -9.88 24.46
N GLY A 28 4.45 -9.71 23.74
CA GLY A 28 5.64 -10.54 23.87
C GLY A 28 5.60 -11.89 23.13
N GLU A 29 4.45 -12.32 22.61
CA GLU A 29 4.33 -13.56 21.83
C GLU A 29 4.67 -13.30 20.35
N THR A 30 5.46 -14.16 19.73
CA THR A 30 5.75 -14.06 18.28
C THR A 30 4.54 -14.49 17.47
N VAL A 31 4.11 -13.66 16.53
CA VAL A 31 2.96 -13.91 15.66
C VAL A 31 3.45 -14.11 14.22
N ASN A 32 3.07 -15.23 13.62
CA ASN A 32 3.28 -15.48 12.20
C ASN A 32 2.15 -14.82 11.43
N LEU A 33 2.49 -13.91 10.52
CA LEU A 33 1.53 -13.15 9.74
C LEU A 33 1.22 -13.89 8.43
N ASP A 34 -0.05 -13.86 8.02
CA ASP A 34 -0.42 -14.17 6.64
C ASP A 34 -0.05 -12.99 5.71
N PRO A 35 -0.09 -13.16 4.37
CA PRO A 35 0.30 -12.09 3.44
C PRO A 35 -0.49 -10.79 3.60
N ASN A 36 -1.77 -10.85 3.96
CA ASN A 36 -2.61 -9.66 4.15
C ASN A 36 -2.24 -8.94 5.46
N GLN A 37 -2.06 -9.69 6.56
CA GLN A 37 -1.60 -9.16 7.83
C GLN A 37 -0.19 -8.55 7.72
N GLU A 38 0.69 -9.21 6.95
CA GLU A 38 2.05 -8.73 6.70
C GLU A 38 2.03 -7.43 5.88
N GLU A 39 1.19 -7.34 4.86
CA GLU A 39 1.02 -6.10 4.09
C GLU A 39 0.55 -4.94 5.00
N MET A 40 -0.40 -5.17 5.90
CA MET A 40 -0.86 -4.14 6.86
C MET A 40 0.29 -3.64 7.74
N VAL A 41 1.09 -4.55 8.29
CA VAL A 41 2.26 -4.23 9.12
C VAL A 41 3.33 -3.49 8.31
N TYR A 42 3.58 -3.92 7.08
CA TYR A 42 4.54 -3.29 6.19
C TYR A 42 4.14 -1.86 5.82
N GLN A 43 2.85 -1.63 5.54
CA GLN A 43 2.32 -0.29 5.28
C GLN A 43 2.40 0.61 6.51
N TRP A 44 2.19 0.07 7.71
CA TRP A 44 2.43 0.79 8.97
C TRP A 44 3.91 1.15 9.13
N ALA A 45 4.82 0.20 8.92
CA ALA A 45 6.26 0.39 9.05
C ALA A 45 6.78 1.52 8.15
N LYS A 46 6.24 1.66 6.94
CA LYS A 46 6.55 2.77 6.03
C LYS A 46 6.17 4.16 6.57
N LYS A 47 5.33 4.25 7.60
CA LYS A 47 4.93 5.51 8.24
C LYS A 47 5.76 5.84 9.48
N LYS A 48 6.67 4.96 9.93
CA LYS A 48 7.40 5.12 11.20
C LYS A 48 8.10 6.47 11.38
N ASP A 49 8.65 7.03 10.29
CA ASP A 49 9.41 8.29 10.30
C ASP A 49 8.53 9.52 9.97
N THR A 50 7.20 9.35 9.96
CA THR A 50 6.25 10.43 9.65
C THR A 50 5.50 10.86 10.92
N PRO A 51 4.96 12.08 10.97
CA PRO A 51 4.13 12.52 12.10
C PRO A 51 2.91 11.61 12.37
N TYR A 52 2.44 10.88 11.36
CA TYR A 52 1.31 9.95 11.49
C TYR A 52 1.58 8.83 12.50
N ALA A 53 2.82 8.34 12.59
CA ALA A 53 3.17 7.28 13.53
C ALA A 53 3.08 7.72 15.00
N GLN A 54 3.08 9.03 15.28
CA GLN A 54 2.93 9.60 16.62
C GLN A 54 1.48 10.02 16.93
N ASP A 55 0.59 9.93 15.94
CA ASP A 55 -0.80 10.34 16.08
C ASP A 55 -1.62 9.23 16.73
N LYS A 56 -2.18 9.52 17.91
CA LYS A 56 -2.96 8.56 18.70
C LYS A 56 -4.23 8.06 18.00
N VAL A 57 -4.88 8.90 17.19
CA VAL A 57 -6.06 8.47 16.41
C VAL A 57 -5.62 7.51 15.32
N PHE A 58 -4.50 7.83 14.66
CA PHE A 58 -3.93 7.01 13.60
C PHE A 58 -3.49 5.62 14.12
N GLN A 59 -2.76 5.59 15.23
CA GLN A 59 -2.38 4.36 15.93
C GLN A 59 -3.62 3.54 16.34
N LYS A 60 -4.64 4.19 16.91
CA LYS A 60 -5.86 3.54 17.37
C LYS A 60 -6.63 2.90 16.21
N ASN A 61 -6.85 3.63 15.12
CA ASN A 61 -7.64 3.14 14.00
C ASN A 61 -6.92 1.98 13.29
N PHE A 62 -5.62 2.14 13.03
CA PHE A 62 -4.80 1.05 12.50
C PHE A 62 -4.87 -0.20 13.38
N THR A 63 -4.66 -0.05 14.69
CA THR A 63 -4.68 -1.18 15.63
C THR A 63 -6.05 -1.86 15.67
N ALA A 64 -7.14 -1.08 15.61
CA ALA A 64 -8.49 -1.62 15.59
C ALA A 64 -8.76 -2.45 14.33
N ASP A 65 -8.31 -1.98 13.17
CA ASP A 65 -8.47 -2.71 11.91
C ASP A 65 -7.55 -3.93 11.83
N PHE A 66 -6.30 -3.79 12.29
CA PHE A 66 -5.35 -4.90 12.36
C PHE A 66 -5.83 -5.99 13.33
N ALA A 67 -6.35 -5.64 14.50
CA ALA A 67 -6.90 -6.62 15.44
C ALA A 67 -8.05 -7.44 14.83
N LYS A 68 -8.83 -6.90 13.88
CA LYS A 68 -9.90 -7.63 13.19
C LYS A 68 -9.37 -8.78 12.32
N THR A 69 -8.12 -8.73 11.85
CA THR A 69 -7.52 -9.78 11.03
C THR A 69 -6.81 -10.86 11.84
N LEU A 70 -6.49 -10.59 13.12
CA LEU A 70 -5.79 -11.52 14.00
C LEU A 70 -6.71 -12.57 14.66
N ASP A 71 -6.13 -13.55 15.33
CA ASP A 71 -6.86 -14.54 16.14
C ASP A 71 -7.66 -13.90 17.29
N SER A 72 -8.65 -14.64 17.81
CA SER A 72 -9.52 -14.21 18.91
C SER A 72 -8.75 -13.73 20.15
N LYS A 73 -7.58 -14.32 20.43
CA LYS A 73 -6.69 -13.95 21.54
C LYS A 73 -6.13 -12.53 21.43
N PHE A 74 -5.99 -11.98 20.22
CA PHE A 74 -5.45 -10.64 19.96
C PHE A 74 -6.53 -9.62 19.58
N LYS A 75 -7.82 -9.92 19.78
CA LYS A 75 -8.90 -8.96 19.47
C LYS A 75 -8.94 -7.74 20.38
N LYS A 76 -8.31 -7.82 21.56
CA LYS A 76 -8.24 -6.73 22.55
C LYS A 76 -6.78 -6.39 22.84
N ILE A 77 -6.17 -5.68 21.89
CA ILE A 77 -4.80 -5.19 21.97
C ILE A 77 -4.78 -3.67 21.80
N SER A 78 -3.81 -3.02 22.45
CA SER A 78 -3.48 -1.62 22.19
C SER A 78 -2.28 -1.51 21.25
N TYR A 79 -1.98 -0.30 20.79
CA TYR A 79 -0.83 -0.08 19.92
C TYR A 79 0.48 -0.46 20.61
N GLU A 80 0.60 -0.18 21.90
CA GLU A 80 1.77 -0.46 22.73
C GLU A 80 2.01 -1.96 22.95
N ASP A 81 0.99 -2.80 22.71
CA ASP A 81 1.13 -4.25 22.78
C ASP A 81 1.90 -4.82 21.57
N ILE A 82 2.10 -4.05 20.49
CA ILE A 82 2.65 -4.53 19.23
C ILE A 82 4.10 -4.04 19.05
N ASP A 83 5.03 -4.98 18.89
CA ASP A 83 6.43 -4.72 18.55
C ASP A 83 6.64 -4.80 17.03
N PHE A 84 6.82 -3.63 16.41
CA PHE A 84 7.08 -3.47 14.98
C PHE A 84 8.58 -3.42 14.61
N SER A 85 9.49 -3.69 15.56
CA SER A 85 10.93 -3.48 15.36
C SER A 85 11.51 -4.23 14.16
N GLU A 86 11.04 -5.44 13.87
CA GLU A 86 11.47 -6.21 12.69
C GLU A 86 10.95 -5.62 11.38
N ALA A 87 9.68 -5.18 11.36
CA ALA A 87 9.11 -4.48 10.22
C ALA A 87 9.86 -3.17 9.91
N PHE A 88 10.26 -2.44 10.96
CA PHE A 88 11.06 -1.21 10.83
C PHE A 88 12.44 -1.50 10.22
N LYS A 89 13.12 -2.57 10.66
CA LYS A 89 14.39 -3.00 10.07
C LYS A 89 14.28 -3.33 8.58
N VAL A 90 13.18 -3.96 8.17
CA VAL A 90 12.94 -4.28 6.76
C VAL A 90 12.83 -3.00 5.93
N VAL A 91 11.99 -2.04 6.34
CA VAL A 91 11.81 -0.79 5.57
C VAL A 91 13.04 0.11 5.60
N ASP A 92 13.82 0.10 6.69
CA ASP A 92 15.10 0.84 6.77
C ASP A 92 16.12 0.24 5.80
N LYS A 93 16.25 -1.09 5.77
CA LYS A 93 17.13 -1.77 4.80
C LYS A 93 16.72 -1.47 3.35
N GLU A 94 15.43 -1.47 3.03
CA GLU A 94 14.95 -1.08 1.69
C GLU A 94 15.33 0.36 1.33
N LYS A 95 15.21 1.27 2.29
CA LYS A 95 15.57 2.68 2.13
C LYS A 95 17.07 2.82 1.88
N ASP A 96 17.91 2.18 2.68
CA ASP A 96 19.36 2.21 2.54
C ASP A 96 19.80 1.66 1.18
N LEU A 97 19.25 0.50 0.77
CA LEU A 97 19.52 -0.08 -0.55
C LEU A 97 19.16 0.88 -1.69
N LYS A 98 18.02 1.56 -1.58
CA LYS A 98 17.58 2.54 -2.58
C LYS A 98 18.47 3.78 -2.62
N GLU A 99 18.99 4.21 -1.48
CA GLU A 99 19.92 5.33 -1.39
C GLU A 99 21.29 4.97 -1.99
N MET A 100 21.77 3.74 -1.75
CA MET A 100 23.00 3.18 -2.31
C MET A 100 22.98 2.93 -3.82
N MET A 101 21.80 2.89 -4.46
CA MET A 101 21.69 2.69 -5.90
C MET A 101 22.43 3.76 -6.71
N THR A 102 23.18 3.32 -7.71
CA THR A 102 23.91 4.20 -8.63
C THR A 102 22.94 5.00 -9.51
N LYS A 103 23.45 6.09 -10.10
CA LYS A 103 22.69 6.91 -11.06
C LYS A 103 22.25 6.10 -12.28
N GLU A 104 23.08 5.16 -12.74
CA GLU A 104 22.81 4.30 -13.89
C GLU A 104 21.69 3.30 -13.60
N GLU A 105 21.72 2.63 -12.45
CA GLU A 105 20.65 1.72 -12.03
C GLU A 105 19.32 2.46 -11.84
N LYS A 106 19.34 3.64 -11.21
CA LYS A 106 18.15 4.50 -11.06
C LYS A 106 17.57 4.88 -12.43
N LYS A 107 18.42 5.23 -13.41
CA LYS A 107 18.00 5.55 -14.78
C LYS A 107 17.40 4.34 -15.50
N SER A 108 18.04 3.17 -15.37
CA SER A 108 17.56 1.91 -15.96
C SER A 108 16.19 1.51 -15.41
N LEU A 109 16.00 1.57 -14.08
CA LEU A 109 14.70 1.28 -13.46
C LEU A 109 13.62 2.27 -13.90
N ALA A 110 13.94 3.56 -14.01
CA ALA A 110 13.01 4.57 -14.49
C ALA A 110 12.56 4.30 -15.94
N ALA A 111 13.49 3.92 -16.81
CA ALA A 111 13.19 3.56 -18.21
C ALA A 111 12.25 2.33 -18.28
N LYS A 112 12.55 1.26 -17.53
CA LYS A 112 11.67 0.07 -17.45
C LYS A 112 10.25 0.41 -16.98
N ARG A 113 10.15 1.25 -15.94
CA ARG A 113 8.84 1.71 -15.41
C ARG A 113 8.08 2.56 -16.43
N LYS A 114 8.77 3.40 -17.20
CA LYS A 114 8.17 4.23 -18.25
C LYS A 114 7.59 3.36 -19.37
N GLU A 115 8.37 2.40 -19.88
CA GLU A 115 7.93 1.49 -20.95
C GLU A 115 6.70 0.69 -20.51
N LEU A 116 6.71 0.13 -19.29
CA LEU A 116 5.56 -0.59 -18.75
C LEU A 116 4.32 0.32 -18.63
N ARG A 117 4.50 1.56 -18.15
CA ARG A 117 3.41 2.54 -18.04
C ARG A 117 2.79 2.87 -19.40
N GLU A 118 3.60 3.04 -20.43
CA GLU A 118 3.12 3.34 -21.80
C GLU A 118 2.33 2.16 -22.37
N LYS A 119 2.81 0.92 -22.21
CA LYS A 119 2.08 -0.29 -22.60
C LYS A 119 0.73 -0.42 -21.87
N LEU A 120 0.70 -0.16 -20.57
CA LEU A 120 -0.52 -0.23 -19.77
C LEU A 120 -1.49 0.91 -20.11
N LYS A 121 -1.00 2.14 -20.36
CA LYS A 121 -1.84 3.26 -20.80
C LYS A 121 -2.50 2.97 -22.15
N ALA A 122 -1.76 2.41 -23.11
CA ALA A 122 -2.34 2.05 -24.41
C ALA A 122 -3.47 1.00 -24.26
N LYS A 123 -3.34 0.06 -23.32
CA LYS A 123 -4.35 -0.98 -23.10
C LYS A 123 -5.54 -0.51 -22.26
N TYR A 124 -5.31 0.14 -21.12
CA TYR A 124 -6.37 0.43 -20.13
C TYR A 124 -6.74 1.92 -20.08
N GLY A 125 -5.90 2.80 -20.64
CA GLY A 125 -6.09 4.25 -20.60
C GLY A 125 -6.93 4.82 -21.75
N ILE A 126 -7.39 3.99 -22.69
CA ILE A 126 -8.25 4.40 -23.80
C ILE A 126 -9.57 3.63 -23.73
N ALA A 127 -10.67 4.35 -23.96
CA ALA A 127 -12.00 3.79 -24.18
C ALA A 127 -12.55 4.25 -25.54
N ILE A 128 -13.50 3.52 -26.10
CA ILE A 128 -14.20 3.88 -27.33
C ILE A 128 -15.62 4.31 -26.95
N MET A 129 -15.95 5.57 -27.14
CA MET A 129 -17.27 6.16 -26.87
C MET A 129 -17.89 6.63 -28.18
N ASP A 130 -19.02 6.03 -28.56
CA ASP A 130 -19.71 6.31 -29.84
C ASP A 130 -18.77 6.27 -31.06
N GLY A 131 -17.86 5.29 -31.08
CA GLY A 131 -16.89 5.07 -32.15
C GLY A 131 -15.65 5.99 -32.11
N LYS A 132 -15.52 6.86 -31.11
CA LYS A 132 -14.36 7.75 -30.92
C LYS A 132 -13.51 7.33 -29.73
N GLU A 133 -12.20 7.38 -29.87
CA GLU A 133 -11.28 7.16 -28.76
C GLU A 133 -11.31 8.33 -27.77
N VAL A 134 -11.39 7.99 -26.48
CA VAL A 134 -11.34 8.94 -25.37
C VAL A 134 -10.37 8.44 -24.31
N GLU A 135 -9.64 9.34 -23.67
CA GLU A 135 -8.74 9.00 -22.56
C GLU A 135 -9.55 8.70 -21.28
N VAL A 136 -9.17 7.62 -20.59
CA VAL A 136 -9.68 7.25 -19.27
C VAL A 136 -8.85 7.98 -18.20
N GLY A 137 -9.53 8.70 -17.29
CA GLY A 137 -8.87 9.51 -16.26
C GLY A 137 -7.96 8.71 -15.33
N ASN A 138 -8.52 7.80 -14.53
CA ASN A 138 -7.75 6.83 -13.76
C ASN A 138 -8.19 5.41 -14.11
N TYR A 139 -7.33 4.68 -14.78
CA TYR A 139 -7.55 3.28 -15.17
C TYR A 139 -6.89 2.29 -14.19
N MET A 140 -6.19 2.77 -13.16
CA MET A 140 -5.51 1.94 -12.16
C MET A 140 -6.27 1.99 -10.84
N ALA A 141 -6.57 0.83 -10.28
CA ALA A 141 -7.10 0.73 -8.93
C ALA A 141 -6.09 1.31 -7.93
N GLU A 142 -6.58 2.03 -6.92
CA GLU A 142 -5.72 2.49 -5.83
C GLU A 142 -5.18 1.27 -5.07
N PRO A 143 -3.87 1.22 -4.78
CA PRO A 143 -3.32 0.13 -3.97
C PRO A 143 -3.86 0.20 -2.54
N PRO A 144 -3.91 -0.94 -1.83
CA PRO A 144 -4.25 -0.96 -0.43
C PRO A 144 -3.27 -0.10 0.36
N GLY A 145 -3.75 0.52 1.43
CA GLY A 145 -2.94 1.39 2.27
C GLY A 145 -3.71 1.94 3.44
N ILE A 146 -2.98 2.56 4.35
CA ILE A 146 -3.54 3.21 5.51
C ILE A 146 -4.16 4.54 5.11
N PHE A 147 -5.40 4.81 5.52
CA PHE A 147 -6.10 6.03 5.14
C PHE A 147 -5.45 7.28 5.73
N ILE A 148 -4.97 8.17 4.86
CA ILE A 148 -4.35 9.44 5.24
C ILE A 148 -5.38 10.57 5.04
N GLY A 149 -6.25 10.75 6.03
CA GLY A 149 -7.20 11.85 6.05
C GLY A 149 -6.50 13.21 6.22
N ARG A 150 -7.06 14.26 5.61
CA ARG A 150 -6.55 15.64 5.75
C ARG A 150 -6.94 16.23 7.10
N GLY A 151 -6.04 16.99 7.72
CA GLY A 151 -6.27 17.62 9.03
C GLY A 151 -6.51 16.58 10.13
N GLU A 152 -7.40 16.88 11.06
CA GLU A 152 -7.76 15.99 12.17
C GLU A 152 -8.86 14.99 11.81
N HIS A 153 -8.81 14.41 10.60
CA HIS A 153 -9.84 13.49 10.12
C HIS A 153 -10.02 12.30 11.08
N PRO A 154 -11.25 11.98 11.56
CA PRO A 154 -11.44 10.99 12.62
C PRO A 154 -11.13 9.55 12.18
N LEU A 155 -11.21 9.26 10.89
CA LEU A 155 -10.94 7.93 10.31
C LEU A 155 -9.50 7.74 9.81
N ARG A 156 -8.58 8.68 10.05
CA ARG A 156 -7.18 8.50 9.62
C ARG A 156 -6.53 7.35 10.41
N GLY A 157 -5.67 6.58 9.75
CA GLY A 157 -5.07 5.37 10.35
C GLY A 157 -5.87 4.12 10.08
#